data_AF-A0A252AZC3-F1
#
_entry.id   AF-A0A252AZC3-F1
#
_cell.length_a   1.000
_cell.length_b   1.000
_cell.length_c   1.000
_cell.angle_alpha   90.00
_cell.angle_beta   90.00
_cell.angle_gamma   90.00
#
_symmetry.space_group_name_H-M   'P 1'
#
loop_
_entity.id
_entity.type
_entity.pdbx_description
1 polymer ?
#
loop_
_entity_poly.entity_id
_entity_poly.type
_entity_poly.pdbx_seq_one_letter_code
_entity_poly.pdbx_strand_id
1 'polypeptide(L)'
;MRIDAMNMWPAKFQFPFERDISELLAKHNFMTPITTCRIKNNDDHEYHRIVSSILDGLDSLPERPDRSFESLWIPIDVEMERLKVPNVRGGKFKAFVDHLRTAEITNGIRNQLFLFLENAPLQACEYAAIRILEAIDNPGEHSEGYLARVRVAVGTDFAQDFATKYLPRIKGYPADVVAAELRKAGSFIRNVMRGRVMTLGGHNYGTDPYGRLAMFSSVVLPNIRNERFHGNVFSSYRSSVREMKHYASDCFISALAYSLILIVLAYRWPDAVDQAELENTLQSNTERFQILFRQQLGA
;
A
#
# COMPACT_ATOMS: atom_id res chain seq x y z
N MET A 1 15.25 21.91 12.75
CA MET A 1 15.42 20.44 12.79
C MET A 1 16.16 19.87 11.58
N ARG A 2 15.67 20.01 10.33
CA ARG A 2 16.39 19.47 9.15
C ARG A 2 17.77 20.07 8.93
N ILE A 3 17.86 21.40 8.99
CA ILE A 3 19.12 22.14 8.85
C ILE A 3 20.09 21.76 9.97
N ASP A 4 19.58 21.69 11.21
CA ASP A 4 20.40 21.27 12.35
C ASP A 4 20.91 19.83 12.17
N ALA A 5 20.05 18.89 11.76
CA ALA A 5 20.43 17.52 11.47
C ALA A 5 21.49 17.42 10.35
N MET A 6 21.40 18.29 9.34
CA MET A 6 22.41 18.38 8.27
C MET A 6 23.75 18.91 8.81
N ASN A 7 23.72 19.99 9.59
CA ASN A 7 24.92 20.62 10.14
C ASN A 7 25.63 19.74 11.19
N MET A 8 24.89 18.86 11.86
CA MET A 8 25.44 17.94 12.86
C MET A 8 25.88 16.60 12.28
N TRP A 9 25.67 16.33 10.98
CA TRP A 9 26.07 15.07 10.38
C TRP A 9 27.59 14.83 10.53
N PRO A 10 28.06 13.61 10.91
CA PRO A 10 27.33 12.34 10.99
C PRO A 10 26.68 12.02 12.34
N ALA A 11 26.59 12.96 13.28
CA ALA A 11 25.95 12.71 14.57
C ALA A 11 24.48 12.29 14.40
N LYS A 12 24.06 11.29 15.16
CA LYS A 12 22.70 10.75 15.08
C LYS A 12 21.71 11.78 15.62
N PHE A 13 20.89 12.33 14.74
CA PHE A 13 19.79 13.22 15.09
C PHE A 13 18.47 12.44 14.99
N GLN A 14 17.79 12.24 16.12
CA GLN A 14 16.48 11.60 16.14
C GLN A 14 15.35 12.62 15.95
N PHE A 15 14.51 12.38 14.96
CA PHE A 15 13.27 13.12 14.78
C PHE A 15 12.21 12.61 15.75
N PRO A 16 11.21 13.45 16.14
CA PRO A 16 10.22 13.07 17.14
C PRO A 16 9.49 11.75 16.82
N PHE A 17 9.10 11.56 15.56
CA PHE A 17 8.43 10.32 15.16
C PHE A 17 9.33 9.07 15.30
N GLU A 18 10.66 9.17 15.15
CA GLU A 18 11.58 8.03 15.30
C GLU A 18 11.59 7.54 16.76
N ARG A 19 11.44 8.48 17.70
CA ARG A 19 11.25 8.15 19.12
C ARG A 19 9.88 7.53 19.35
N ASP A 20 8.82 8.16 18.85
CA ASP A 20 7.45 7.69 19.06
C ASP A 20 7.27 6.24 18.58
N ILE A 21 7.86 5.88 17.43
CA ILE A 21 7.80 4.50 16.94
C ILE A 21 8.67 3.55 17.76
N SER A 22 9.86 3.98 18.18
CA SER A 22 10.74 3.16 19.02
C SER A 22 10.06 2.83 20.36
N GLU A 23 9.39 3.82 20.95
CA GLU A 23 8.60 3.66 22.19
C GLU A 23 7.39 2.75 21.97
N LEU A 24 6.68 2.91 20.86
CA LEU A 24 5.53 2.07 20.51
C LEU A 24 5.93 0.60 20.31
N LEU A 25 7.05 0.36 19.62
CA LEU A 25 7.62 -0.97 19.42
C LEU A 25 8.08 -1.58 20.76
N ALA A 26 8.83 -0.82 21.57
CA ALA A 26 9.30 -1.27 22.88
C ALA A 26 8.13 -1.62 23.83
N LYS A 27 7.05 -0.82 23.83
CA LYS A 27 5.84 -1.07 24.62
C LYS A 27 5.21 -2.44 24.35
N HIS A 28 5.34 -2.94 23.12
CA HIS A 28 4.79 -4.22 22.70
C HIS A 28 5.85 -5.32 22.58
N ASN A 29 7.07 -5.11 23.08
CA ASN A 29 8.22 -6.03 22.97
C ASN A 29 8.52 -6.41 21.51
N PHE A 30 8.41 -5.44 20.63
CA PHE A 30 8.54 -5.57 19.20
C PHE A 30 9.84 -4.92 18.72
N MET A 31 10.59 -5.57 17.83
CA MET A 31 11.83 -5.00 17.27
C MET A 31 11.61 -4.22 15.96
N THR A 32 10.79 -4.76 15.06
CA THR A 32 10.45 -4.19 13.73
C THR A 32 8.95 -4.31 13.53
N PRO A 33 8.24 -3.45 12.77
CA PRO A 33 6.79 -3.53 12.57
C PRO A 33 6.27 -4.81 11.90
N ILE A 34 7.13 -5.61 11.26
CA ILE A 34 6.76 -6.85 10.55
C ILE A 34 7.59 -8.06 11.05
N THR A 35 7.02 -9.26 10.92
CA THR A 35 7.68 -10.54 11.09
C THR A 35 8.12 -11.10 9.74
N THR A 36 9.21 -11.86 9.73
CA THR A 36 9.79 -12.44 8.52
C THR A 36 9.26 -13.85 8.25
N CYS A 37 9.11 -14.20 6.97
CA CYS A 37 8.84 -15.57 6.53
C CYS A 37 10.15 -16.33 6.39
N ARG A 38 10.23 -17.56 6.92
CA ARG A 38 11.36 -18.44 6.62
C ARG A 38 11.29 -18.89 5.16
N ILE A 39 12.42 -18.78 4.47
CA ILE A 39 12.59 -19.22 3.08
C ILE A 39 13.79 -20.17 3.01
N LYS A 40 13.74 -21.17 2.12
CA LYS A 40 14.83 -22.13 1.90
C LYS A 40 15.76 -21.63 0.82
N ASN A 41 17.01 -22.11 0.85
CA ASN A 41 17.96 -21.79 -0.21
C ASN A 41 17.47 -22.29 -1.58
N ASN A 42 17.81 -21.55 -2.63
CA ASN A 42 17.48 -21.89 -4.01
C ASN A 42 18.58 -21.30 -4.91
N ASP A 43 19.11 -22.07 -5.87
CA ASP A 43 20.26 -21.64 -6.68
C ASP A 43 19.88 -20.69 -7.84
N ASP A 44 18.60 -20.30 -7.96
CA ASP A 44 18.12 -19.39 -8.99
C ASP A 44 18.61 -17.95 -8.76
N HIS A 45 19.21 -17.36 -9.79
CA HIS A 45 19.75 -16.00 -9.71
C HIS A 45 18.65 -14.93 -9.55
N GLU A 46 17.49 -15.12 -10.16
CA GLU A 46 16.36 -14.20 -10.02
C GLU A 46 15.74 -14.28 -8.62
N TYR A 47 15.69 -15.48 -8.03
CA TYR A 47 15.32 -15.67 -6.62
C TYR A 47 16.22 -14.82 -5.70
N HIS A 48 17.54 -14.93 -5.83
CA HIS A 48 18.48 -14.16 -5.01
C HIS A 48 18.38 -12.64 -5.24
N ARG A 49 18.07 -12.18 -6.45
CA ARG A 49 17.80 -10.75 -6.71
C ARG A 49 16.57 -10.24 -5.95
N ILE A 50 15.50 -11.04 -5.91
CA ILE A 50 14.31 -10.69 -5.13
C ILE A 50 14.63 -10.71 -3.63
N VAL A 51 15.33 -11.73 -3.14
CA VAL A 51 15.75 -11.82 -1.74
C VAL A 51 16.62 -10.64 -1.32
N SER A 52 17.56 -10.20 -2.16
CA SER A 52 18.36 -8.98 -1.92
C SER A 52 17.47 -7.75 -1.74
N SER A 53 16.47 -7.58 -2.61
CA SER A 53 15.55 -6.44 -2.52
C SER A 53 14.68 -6.51 -1.26
N ILE A 54 14.32 -7.72 -0.81
CA ILE A 54 13.64 -7.94 0.46
C ILE A 54 14.54 -7.54 1.63
N LEU A 55 15.82 -7.95 1.64
CA LEU A 55 16.76 -7.58 2.70
C LEU A 55 16.95 -6.07 2.80
N ASP A 56 17.17 -5.36 1.68
CA ASP A 56 17.23 -3.89 1.65
C ASP A 56 15.96 -3.26 2.23
N GLY A 57 14.81 -3.90 1.96
CA GLY A 57 13.53 -3.50 2.51
C GLY A 57 13.44 -3.69 4.02
N LEU A 58 13.88 -4.84 4.54
CA LEU A 58 13.89 -5.18 5.95
C LEU A 58 14.87 -4.30 6.74
N ASP A 59 16.05 -4.03 6.21
CA ASP A 59 17.08 -3.18 6.82
C ASP A 59 16.65 -1.71 6.93
N SER A 60 15.65 -1.31 6.15
CA SER A 60 15.06 0.02 6.23
C SER A 60 14.04 0.16 7.38
N LEU A 61 13.63 -0.92 8.02
CA LEU A 61 12.64 -0.91 9.11
C LEU A 61 13.33 -0.93 10.49
N PRO A 62 12.75 -0.28 11.51
CA PRO A 62 11.47 0.42 11.51
C PRO A 62 11.50 1.89 11.03
N GLU A 63 12.66 2.49 10.84
CA GLU A 63 12.80 3.95 10.72
C GLU A 63 12.29 4.50 9.38
N ARG A 64 12.39 3.71 8.31
CA ARG A 64 12.13 4.13 6.93
C ARG A 64 11.22 3.14 6.19
N PRO A 65 9.96 2.95 6.62
CA PRO A 65 9.03 2.09 5.89
C PRO A 65 8.73 2.61 4.48
N ASP A 66 8.96 3.90 4.24
CA ASP A 66 8.92 4.45 2.89
C ASP A 66 10.01 3.90 1.96
N ARG A 67 11.25 3.74 2.46
CA ARG A 67 12.34 3.11 1.72
C ARG A 67 12.15 1.60 1.64
N SER A 68 11.63 1.01 2.71
CA SER A 68 11.25 -0.41 2.71
C SER A 68 10.27 -0.71 1.58
N PHE A 69 9.20 0.08 1.44
CA PHE A 69 8.28 -0.02 0.31
C PHE A 69 8.98 0.10 -1.05
N GLU A 70 9.86 1.09 -1.23
CA GLU A 70 10.57 1.29 -2.51
C GLU A 70 11.39 0.05 -2.90
N SER A 71 12.16 -0.51 -1.97
CA SER A 71 12.97 -1.73 -2.20
C SER A 71 12.09 -2.94 -2.53
N LEU A 72 10.99 -3.13 -1.79
CA LEU A 72 10.06 -4.25 -1.96
C LEU A 72 9.24 -4.15 -3.25
N TRP A 73 8.93 -2.92 -3.70
CA TRP A 73 8.09 -2.70 -4.87
C TRP A 73 8.79 -2.98 -6.19
N ILE A 74 10.10 -2.74 -6.28
CA ILE A 74 10.89 -2.95 -7.51
C ILE A 74 10.69 -4.37 -8.09
N PRO A 75 10.93 -5.46 -7.34
CA PRO A 75 10.74 -6.81 -7.88
C PRO A 75 9.27 -7.13 -8.17
N ILE A 76 8.31 -6.53 -7.46
CA ILE A 76 6.88 -6.67 -7.77
C ILE A 76 6.54 -6.01 -9.12
N ASP A 77 7.10 -4.84 -9.41
CA ASP A 77 6.86 -4.16 -10.68
C ASP A 77 7.46 -4.92 -11.88
N VAL A 78 8.61 -5.56 -11.67
CA VAL A 78 9.25 -6.47 -12.64
C VAL A 78 8.38 -7.72 -12.85
N GLU A 79 7.88 -8.30 -11.75
CA GLU A 79 6.96 -9.42 -11.78
C GLU A 79 5.69 -9.11 -12.58
N MET A 80 5.09 -7.95 -12.35
CA MET A 80 3.92 -7.48 -13.11
C MET A 80 4.22 -7.39 -14.60
N GLU A 81 5.40 -6.85 -14.97
CA GLU A 81 5.79 -6.77 -16.39
C GLU A 81 6.02 -8.17 -16.99
N ARG A 82 6.53 -9.14 -16.22
CA ARG A 82 6.68 -10.52 -16.71
C ARG A 82 5.34 -11.20 -16.97
N LEU A 83 4.34 -10.97 -16.11
CA LEU A 83 3.01 -11.57 -16.25
C LEU A 83 2.15 -10.88 -17.32
N LYS A 84 2.56 -9.71 -17.79
CA LYS A 84 1.83 -8.93 -18.79
C LYS A 84 1.70 -9.72 -20.09
N VAL A 85 0.46 -9.92 -20.51
CA VAL A 85 0.15 -10.51 -21.82
C VAL A 85 0.02 -9.38 -22.86
N PRO A 86 0.73 -9.45 -24.00
CA PRO A 86 0.59 -8.49 -25.08
C PRO A 86 -0.88 -8.37 -25.55
N ASN A 87 -1.32 -7.16 -25.88
CA ASN A 87 -2.65 -6.87 -26.42
C ASN A 87 -3.86 -7.17 -25.51
N VAL A 88 -3.64 -7.49 -24.22
CA VAL A 88 -4.73 -7.63 -23.23
C VAL A 88 -5.02 -6.30 -22.55
N ARG A 89 -6.30 -5.91 -22.51
CA ARG A 89 -6.77 -4.67 -21.83
C ARG A 89 -6.45 -4.74 -20.33
N GLY A 90 -5.96 -3.63 -19.77
CA GLY A 90 -5.64 -3.49 -18.34
C GLY A 90 -4.15 -3.61 -17.99
N GLY A 91 -3.31 -4.05 -18.93
CA GLY A 91 -1.85 -4.03 -18.80
C GLY A 91 -1.30 -4.89 -17.66
N LYS A 92 -0.07 -4.59 -17.24
CA LYS A 92 0.70 -5.38 -16.26
C LYS A 92 0.02 -5.53 -14.90
N PHE A 93 -0.66 -4.49 -14.43
CA PHE A 93 -1.33 -4.49 -13.13
C PHE A 93 -2.52 -5.45 -13.09
N LYS A 94 -3.35 -5.43 -14.15
CA LYS A 94 -4.47 -6.38 -14.26
C LYS A 94 -3.95 -7.81 -14.34
N ALA A 95 -2.92 -8.05 -15.15
CA ALA A 95 -2.34 -9.38 -15.30
C ALA A 95 -1.84 -9.95 -13.96
N PHE A 96 -1.21 -9.12 -13.12
CA PHE A 96 -0.78 -9.54 -11.79
C PHE A 96 -1.95 -9.89 -10.87
N VAL A 97 -2.99 -9.05 -10.80
CA VAL A 97 -4.17 -9.35 -9.97
C VAL A 97 -4.89 -10.60 -10.47
N ASP A 98 -5.04 -10.77 -11.78
CA ASP A 98 -5.63 -11.98 -12.37
C ASP A 98 -4.78 -13.22 -12.03
N HIS A 99 -3.45 -13.11 -12.10
CA HIS A 99 -2.56 -14.21 -11.77
C HIS A 99 -2.69 -14.62 -10.29
N LEU A 100 -2.80 -13.67 -9.36
CA LEU A 100 -3.02 -13.97 -7.93
C LEU A 100 -4.34 -14.76 -7.69
N ARG A 101 -5.35 -14.60 -8.56
CA ARG A 101 -6.58 -15.41 -8.49
C ARG A 101 -6.31 -16.89 -8.76
N THR A 102 -5.37 -17.19 -9.64
CA THR A 102 -5.13 -18.56 -10.16
C THR A 102 -3.80 -19.17 -9.72
N ALA A 103 -2.92 -18.40 -9.06
CA ALA A 103 -1.61 -18.86 -8.61
C ALA A 103 -1.72 -20.09 -7.69
N GLU A 104 -0.69 -20.94 -7.70
CA GLU A 104 -0.61 -22.14 -6.86
C GLU A 104 -0.22 -21.79 -5.41
N ILE A 105 -1.13 -21.08 -4.73
CA ILE A 105 -1.07 -20.73 -3.31
C ILE A 105 -2.36 -21.14 -2.60
N THR A 106 -2.31 -21.34 -1.29
CA THR A 106 -3.50 -21.73 -0.52
C THR A 106 -4.55 -20.61 -0.48
N ASN A 107 -5.81 -20.98 -0.27
CA ASN A 107 -6.86 -20.00 0.02
C ASN A 107 -6.64 -19.26 1.34
N GLY A 108 -5.94 -19.89 2.30
CA GLY A 108 -5.58 -19.25 3.56
C GLY A 108 -4.66 -18.04 3.35
N ILE A 109 -3.62 -18.17 2.51
CA ILE A 109 -2.75 -17.04 2.13
C ILE A 109 -3.55 -15.90 1.50
N ARG A 110 -4.46 -16.20 0.55
CA ARG A 110 -5.33 -15.19 -0.07
C ARG A 110 -6.20 -14.49 0.96
N ASN A 111 -6.81 -15.26 1.85
CA ASN A 111 -7.66 -14.73 2.90
C ASN A 111 -6.88 -13.82 3.85
N GLN A 112 -5.66 -14.19 4.25
CA GLN A 112 -4.81 -13.35 5.10
C GLN A 112 -4.42 -12.04 4.38
N LEU A 113 -4.10 -12.09 3.08
CA LEU A 113 -3.86 -10.88 2.30
C LEU A 113 -5.10 -9.97 2.29
N PHE A 114 -6.30 -10.52 2.09
CA PHE A 114 -7.54 -9.74 2.10
C PHE A 114 -7.86 -9.18 3.48
N LEU A 115 -7.66 -9.94 4.56
CA LEU A 115 -7.80 -9.47 5.93
C LEU A 115 -6.83 -8.33 6.24
N PHE A 116 -5.59 -8.42 5.75
CA PHE A 116 -4.63 -7.34 5.89
C PHE A 116 -5.13 -6.04 5.26
N LEU A 117 -5.71 -6.10 4.05
CA LEU A 117 -6.26 -4.92 3.35
C LEU A 117 -7.38 -4.19 4.14
N GLU A 118 -8.12 -4.89 4.99
CA GLU A 118 -9.17 -4.29 5.83
C GLU A 118 -8.60 -3.32 6.89
N ASN A 119 -7.30 -3.44 7.15
CA ASN A 119 -6.53 -2.56 8.03
C ASN A 119 -5.96 -1.34 7.30
N ALA A 120 -6.41 -1.02 6.08
CA ALA A 120 -6.01 0.20 5.39
C ALA A 120 -6.24 1.46 6.29
N PRO A 121 -5.17 2.21 6.61
CA PRO A 121 -5.30 3.46 7.36
C PRO A 121 -6.06 4.50 6.57
N LEU A 122 -6.76 5.40 7.28
CA LEU A 122 -7.53 6.46 6.64
C LEU A 122 -6.67 7.31 5.70
N GLN A 123 -5.41 7.58 6.06
CA GLN A 123 -4.47 8.40 5.28
C GLN A 123 -4.16 7.78 3.92
N ALA A 124 -4.00 6.46 3.84
CA ALA A 124 -3.78 5.76 2.57
C ALA A 124 -5.03 5.86 1.68
N CYS A 125 -6.21 5.80 2.28
CA CYS A 125 -7.48 5.96 1.57
C CYS A 125 -7.79 7.41 1.18
N GLU A 126 -7.41 8.40 2.00
CA GLU A 126 -7.48 9.83 1.68
C GLU A 126 -6.58 10.15 0.49
N TYR A 127 -5.34 9.62 0.49
CA TYR A 127 -4.44 9.74 -0.65
C TYR A 127 -5.06 9.16 -1.93
N ALA A 128 -5.64 7.95 -1.87
CA ALA A 128 -6.32 7.36 -3.01
C ALA A 128 -7.49 8.24 -3.51
N ALA A 129 -8.31 8.76 -2.58
CA ALA A 129 -9.44 9.62 -2.90
C ALA A 129 -9.00 10.92 -3.58
N ILE A 130 -7.98 11.60 -3.03
CA ILE A 130 -7.40 12.83 -3.58
C ILE A 130 -6.94 12.58 -5.02
N ARG A 131 -6.15 11.54 -5.25
CA ARG A 131 -5.60 11.24 -6.59
C ARG A 131 -6.66 10.86 -7.61
N ILE A 132 -7.71 10.15 -7.19
CA ILE A 132 -8.86 9.86 -8.05
C ILE A 132 -9.59 11.16 -8.43
N LEU A 133 -9.89 12.02 -7.46
CA LEU A 133 -10.61 13.27 -7.71
C LEU A 133 -9.78 14.25 -8.54
N GLU A 134 -8.47 14.37 -8.27
CA GLU A 134 -7.53 15.18 -9.06
C GLU A 134 -7.43 14.71 -10.52
N ALA A 135 -7.35 13.39 -10.75
CA ALA A 135 -7.29 12.83 -12.10
C ALA A 135 -8.60 13.07 -12.89
N ILE A 136 -9.74 13.08 -12.21
CA ILE A 136 -11.03 13.41 -12.84
C ILE A 136 -11.14 14.91 -13.12
N ASP A 137 -10.67 15.75 -12.20
CA ASP A 137 -10.73 17.20 -12.32
C ASP A 137 -9.75 17.75 -13.38
N ASN A 138 -8.60 17.09 -13.54
CA ASN A 138 -7.53 17.48 -14.46
C ASN A 138 -7.30 16.38 -15.50
N PRO A 139 -8.17 16.29 -16.53
CA PRO A 139 -8.08 15.26 -17.55
C PRO A 139 -6.80 15.43 -18.39
N GLY A 140 -6.18 14.31 -18.72
CA GLY A 140 -4.94 14.23 -19.50
C GLY A 140 -4.55 12.77 -19.71
N GLU A 141 -3.55 12.50 -20.54
CA GLU A 141 -3.15 11.12 -20.88
C GLU A 141 -2.76 10.29 -19.64
N HIS A 142 -1.98 10.89 -18.73
CA HIS A 142 -1.61 10.26 -17.46
C HIS A 142 -2.82 10.02 -16.55
N SER A 143 -3.76 10.97 -16.49
CA SER A 143 -5.00 10.86 -15.72
C SER A 143 -5.90 9.74 -16.27
N GLU A 144 -6.02 9.61 -17.58
CA GLU A 144 -6.80 8.52 -18.20
C GLU A 144 -6.18 7.14 -17.94
N GLY A 145 -4.85 7.03 -18.06
CA GLY A 145 -4.14 5.81 -17.70
C GLY A 145 -4.33 5.43 -16.22
N TYR A 146 -4.36 6.41 -15.32
CA TYR A 146 -4.67 6.21 -13.89
C TYR A 146 -6.12 5.78 -13.68
N LEU A 147 -7.09 6.49 -14.26
CA LEU A 147 -8.52 6.18 -14.13
C LEU A 147 -8.89 4.84 -14.79
N ALA A 148 -8.19 4.42 -15.84
CA ALA A 148 -8.35 3.09 -16.40
C ALA A 148 -8.05 2.00 -15.36
N ARG A 149 -7.02 2.18 -14.53
CA ARG A 149 -6.69 1.25 -13.43
C ARG A 149 -7.74 1.30 -12.33
N VAL A 150 -8.29 2.47 -12.02
CA VAL A 150 -9.42 2.61 -11.08
C VAL A 150 -10.64 1.83 -11.59
N ARG A 151 -10.99 1.98 -12.88
CA ARG A 151 -12.11 1.27 -13.51
C ARG A 151 -11.93 -0.24 -13.46
N VAL A 152 -10.71 -0.73 -13.68
CA VAL A 152 -10.39 -2.17 -13.54
C VAL A 152 -10.52 -2.64 -12.09
N ALA A 153 -10.13 -1.81 -11.11
CA ALA A 153 -10.13 -2.19 -9.70
C ALA A 153 -11.53 -2.20 -9.06
N VAL A 154 -12.37 -1.21 -9.34
CA VAL A 154 -13.65 -1.00 -8.64
C VAL A 154 -14.87 -0.85 -9.54
N GLY A 155 -14.71 -1.01 -10.85
CA GLY A 155 -15.80 -0.94 -11.82
C GLY A 155 -15.83 0.38 -12.60
N THR A 156 -16.45 0.33 -13.78
CA THR A 156 -16.47 1.42 -14.77
C THR A 156 -17.16 2.68 -14.26
N ASP A 157 -18.23 2.52 -13.48
CA ASP A 157 -19.09 3.62 -13.03
C ASP A 157 -18.53 4.36 -11.82
N PHE A 158 -17.58 3.74 -11.10
CA PHE A 158 -17.03 4.27 -9.84
C PHE A 158 -16.54 5.71 -9.97
N ALA A 159 -15.73 6.00 -10.99
CA ALA A 159 -15.13 7.32 -11.14
C ALA A 159 -16.20 8.41 -11.28
N GLN A 160 -17.23 8.16 -12.10
CA GLN A 160 -18.32 9.11 -12.30
C GLN A 160 -19.16 9.28 -11.03
N ASP A 161 -19.52 8.19 -10.38
CA ASP A 161 -20.31 8.20 -9.15
C ASP A 161 -19.58 8.91 -8.00
N PHE A 162 -18.27 8.66 -7.88
CA PHE A 162 -17.39 9.30 -6.91
C PHE A 162 -17.25 10.80 -7.17
N ALA A 163 -17.06 11.20 -8.43
CA ALA A 163 -17.00 12.59 -8.85
C ALA A 163 -18.29 13.34 -8.53
N THR A 164 -19.44 12.78 -8.93
CA THR A 164 -20.76 13.38 -8.70
C THR A 164 -21.00 13.68 -7.23
N LYS A 165 -20.53 12.82 -6.32
CA LYS A 165 -20.72 13.01 -4.88
C LYS A 165 -19.76 14.03 -4.27
N TYR A 166 -18.46 13.96 -4.60
CA TYR A 166 -17.44 14.70 -3.84
C TYR A 166 -16.92 15.97 -4.54
N LEU A 167 -16.79 16.00 -5.87
CA LEU A 167 -16.25 17.18 -6.58
C LEU A 167 -17.06 18.46 -6.38
N PRO A 168 -18.41 18.46 -6.35
CA PRO A 168 -19.18 19.68 -6.19
C PRO A 168 -18.93 20.43 -4.88
N ARG A 169 -18.33 19.78 -3.87
CA ARG A 169 -18.01 20.37 -2.57
C ARG A 169 -16.51 20.62 -2.36
N ILE A 170 -15.71 20.37 -3.40
CA ILE A 170 -14.27 20.62 -3.41
C ILE A 170 -13.98 21.88 -4.23
N LYS A 171 -14.58 22.01 -5.42
CA LYS A 171 -14.30 23.13 -6.32
C LYS A 171 -14.88 24.45 -5.80
N GLY A 172 -14.01 25.43 -5.54
CA GLY A 172 -14.42 26.76 -5.12
C GLY A 172 -14.87 26.87 -3.66
N TYR A 173 -14.67 25.83 -2.86
CA TYR A 173 -15.00 25.84 -1.43
C TYR A 173 -13.80 26.23 -0.55
N PRO A 174 -14.06 26.78 0.65
CA PRO A 174 -13.03 27.03 1.65
C PRO A 174 -12.21 25.77 2.02
N ALA A 175 -10.95 25.96 2.38
CA ALA A 175 -9.99 24.86 2.61
C ALA A 175 -10.43 23.87 3.71
N ASP A 176 -11.13 24.34 4.74
CA ASP A 176 -11.69 23.52 5.81
C ASP A 176 -12.82 22.61 5.31
N VAL A 177 -13.69 23.12 4.43
CA VAL A 177 -14.75 22.34 3.79
C VAL A 177 -14.15 21.29 2.86
N VAL A 178 -13.16 21.69 2.05
CA VAL A 178 -12.42 20.78 1.17
C VAL A 178 -11.79 19.64 1.98
N ALA A 179 -11.08 19.96 3.06
CA ALA A 179 -10.46 18.96 3.93
C ALA A 179 -11.49 17.99 4.54
N ALA A 180 -12.64 18.50 4.99
CA ALA A 180 -13.70 17.68 5.55
C ALA A 180 -14.32 16.73 4.50
N GLU A 181 -14.51 17.19 3.27
CA GLU A 181 -15.06 16.37 2.19
C GLU A 181 -14.06 15.33 1.67
N LEU A 182 -12.78 15.67 1.56
CA LEU A 182 -11.72 14.70 1.26
C LEU A 182 -11.61 13.60 2.32
N ARG A 183 -11.78 13.95 3.59
CA ARG A 183 -11.83 12.96 4.68
C ARG A 183 -13.03 12.01 4.55
N LYS A 184 -14.20 12.52 4.14
CA LYS A 184 -15.38 11.68 3.85
C LYS A 184 -15.13 10.76 2.65
N ALA A 185 -14.51 11.29 1.60
CA ALA A 185 -14.13 10.52 0.40
C ALA A 185 -13.13 9.39 0.76
N GLY A 186 -12.10 9.70 1.55
CA GLY A 186 -11.17 8.70 2.09
C GLY A 186 -11.88 7.67 2.97
N SER A 187 -12.81 8.09 3.83
CA SER A 187 -13.61 7.17 4.63
C SER A 187 -14.50 6.25 3.80
N PHE A 188 -14.99 6.70 2.63
CA PHE A 188 -15.74 5.86 1.71
C PHE A 188 -14.84 4.75 1.16
N ILE A 189 -13.67 5.10 0.62
CA ILE A 189 -12.70 4.13 0.11
C ILE A 189 -12.30 3.15 1.22
N ARG A 190 -12.08 3.64 2.44
CA ARG A 190 -11.76 2.80 3.58
C ARG A 190 -12.83 1.75 3.89
N ASN A 191 -14.10 2.11 3.82
CA ASN A 191 -15.19 1.16 4.00
C ASN A 191 -15.24 0.12 2.87
N VAL A 192 -14.99 0.54 1.63
CA VAL A 192 -14.83 -0.38 0.48
C VAL A 192 -13.67 -1.37 0.77
N MET A 193 -12.53 -0.90 1.27
CA MET A 193 -11.38 -1.77 1.60
C MET A 193 -11.68 -2.76 2.72
N ARG A 194 -12.52 -2.37 3.70
CA ARG A 194 -13.04 -3.25 4.77
C ARG A 194 -14.07 -4.27 4.30
N GLY A 195 -14.33 -4.36 3.00
CA GLY A 195 -15.33 -5.30 2.45
C GLY A 195 -16.77 -4.90 2.75
N ARG A 196 -17.01 -3.67 3.23
CA ARG A 196 -18.36 -3.16 3.41
C ARG A 196 -18.93 -2.79 2.05
N VAL A 197 -20.18 -3.20 1.82
CA VAL A 197 -20.91 -2.81 0.62
C VAL A 197 -21.27 -1.33 0.72
N MET A 198 -20.74 -0.54 -0.20
CA MET A 198 -20.98 0.91 -0.25
C MET A 198 -21.80 1.22 -1.50
N THR A 199 -22.98 1.81 -1.32
CA THR A 199 -23.83 2.24 -2.44
C THR A 199 -23.52 3.69 -2.82
N LEU A 200 -23.31 3.93 -4.11
CA LEU A 200 -23.10 5.25 -4.69
C LEU A 200 -23.61 5.26 -6.13
N GLY A 201 -24.36 6.30 -6.53
CA GLY A 201 -24.91 6.40 -7.89
C GLY A 201 -25.86 5.26 -8.31
N GLY A 202 -26.37 4.48 -7.37
CA GLY A 202 -27.16 3.27 -7.65
C GLY A 202 -26.34 1.99 -7.82
N HIS A 203 -25.00 2.08 -7.80
CA HIS A 203 -24.07 0.96 -7.87
C HIS A 203 -23.54 0.57 -6.49
N ASN A 204 -23.14 -0.70 -6.35
CA ASN A 204 -22.58 -1.25 -5.11
C ASN A 204 -21.08 -1.53 -5.29
N TYR A 205 -20.28 -1.05 -4.34
CA TYR A 205 -18.82 -1.20 -4.33
C TYR A 205 -18.34 -1.97 -3.10
N GLY A 206 -17.19 -2.65 -3.20
CA GLY A 206 -16.53 -3.32 -2.07
C GLY A 206 -16.76 -4.83 -1.97
N THR A 207 -17.50 -5.43 -2.91
CA THR A 207 -17.86 -6.85 -2.89
C THR A 207 -16.74 -7.79 -3.37
N ASP A 208 -15.91 -7.37 -4.33
CA ASP A 208 -14.83 -8.22 -4.86
C ASP A 208 -13.51 -8.03 -4.07
N PRO A 209 -13.02 -9.03 -3.33
CA PRO A 209 -11.75 -8.94 -2.60
C PRO A 209 -10.54 -8.63 -3.51
N TYR A 210 -10.54 -9.13 -4.74
CA TYR A 210 -9.46 -8.84 -5.68
C TYR A 210 -9.57 -7.45 -6.29
N GLY A 211 -10.78 -6.89 -6.40
CA GLY A 211 -10.98 -5.48 -6.73
C GLY A 211 -10.41 -4.56 -5.64
N ARG A 212 -10.58 -4.94 -4.36
CA ARG A 212 -9.94 -4.25 -3.22
C ARG A 212 -8.41 -4.33 -3.30
N LEU A 213 -7.87 -5.51 -3.63
CA LEU A 213 -6.43 -5.68 -3.87
C LEU A 213 -5.93 -4.86 -5.07
N ALA A 214 -6.68 -4.83 -6.17
CA ALA A 214 -6.38 -4.05 -7.35
C ALA A 214 -6.35 -2.54 -7.04
N MET A 215 -7.22 -2.04 -6.16
CA MET A 215 -7.17 -0.65 -5.73
C MET A 215 -5.79 -0.29 -5.17
N PHE A 216 -5.20 -1.13 -4.31
CA PHE A 216 -3.85 -0.82 -3.82
C PHE A 216 -2.75 -1.15 -4.84
N SER A 217 -2.73 -2.37 -5.36
CA SER A 217 -1.64 -2.85 -6.23
C SER A 217 -1.60 -2.17 -7.61
N SER A 218 -2.72 -1.62 -8.09
CA SER A 218 -2.82 -1.02 -9.42
C SER A 218 -3.00 0.49 -9.39
N VAL A 219 -3.60 1.05 -8.33
CA VAL A 219 -3.90 2.49 -8.24
C VAL A 219 -2.98 3.18 -7.26
N VAL A 220 -2.96 2.74 -5.99
CA VAL A 220 -2.26 3.46 -4.91
C VAL A 220 -0.75 3.27 -4.96
N LEU A 221 -0.27 2.03 -4.88
CA LEU A 221 1.16 1.72 -4.77
C LEU A 221 1.99 2.23 -5.98
N PRO A 222 1.55 2.02 -7.24
CA PRO A 222 2.29 2.53 -8.38
C PRO A 222 2.36 4.06 -8.40
N ASN A 223 1.29 4.73 -7.96
CA ASN A 223 1.26 6.19 -7.92
C ASN A 223 2.19 6.75 -6.84
N ILE A 224 2.19 6.15 -5.65
CA ILE A 224 3.12 6.52 -4.56
C ILE A 224 4.58 6.34 -5.01
N ARG A 225 4.88 5.23 -5.68
CA ARG A 225 6.23 4.98 -6.23
C ARG A 225 6.61 6.03 -7.26
N ASN A 226 5.72 6.38 -8.18
CA ASN A 226 6.02 7.37 -9.23
C ASN A 226 6.26 8.76 -8.63
N GLU A 227 5.45 9.20 -7.67
CA GLU A 227 5.65 10.49 -6.98
C GLU A 227 6.98 10.55 -6.22
N ARG A 228 7.37 9.44 -5.59
CA ARG A 228 8.67 9.28 -4.94
C ARG A 228 9.83 9.35 -5.92
N PHE A 229 9.71 8.65 -7.06
CA PHE A 229 10.76 8.63 -8.08
C PHE A 229 10.94 10.00 -8.76
N HIS A 230 9.85 10.72 -9.00
CA HIS A 230 9.89 12.06 -9.61
C HIS A 230 10.25 13.18 -8.62
N GLY A 231 10.56 12.87 -7.36
CA GLY A 231 11.01 13.85 -6.37
C GLY A 231 9.91 14.80 -5.88
N ASN A 232 8.64 14.53 -6.21
CA ASN A 232 7.49 15.37 -5.84
C ASN A 232 7.06 15.19 -4.38
N VAL A 233 7.87 14.51 -3.57
CA VAL A 233 7.59 14.25 -2.16
C VAL A 233 8.76 14.66 -1.29
N PHE A 234 8.45 15.35 -0.19
CA PHE A 234 9.42 15.56 0.86
C PHE A 234 9.81 14.22 1.49
N SER A 235 11.07 14.12 1.95
CA SER A 235 11.52 12.97 2.75
C SER A 235 10.55 12.78 3.93
N SER A 236 9.84 11.65 3.90
CA SER A 236 8.68 11.36 4.74
C SER A 236 9.01 11.38 6.23
N TYR A 237 10.29 11.25 6.55
CA TYR A 237 10.80 11.00 7.89
C TYR A 237 11.90 11.97 8.29
N ARG A 238 11.93 13.14 7.63
CA ARG A 238 12.78 14.28 8.01
C ARG A 238 11.91 15.50 8.23
N SER A 239 10.78 15.35 8.93
CA SER A 239 9.82 16.42 9.19
C SER A 239 9.37 16.40 10.65
N SER A 240 9.23 17.59 11.25
CA SER A 240 8.67 17.78 12.59
C SER A 240 7.14 17.75 12.62
N VAL A 241 6.49 17.68 11.45
CA VAL A 241 5.02 17.72 11.31
C VAL A 241 4.43 16.32 11.10
N ARG A 242 5.28 15.29 10.99
CA ARG A 242 4.83 13.91 10.75
C ARG A 242 4.31 13.28 12.04
N GLU A 243 3.01 12.99 12.03
CA GLU A 243 2.31 12.26 13.09
C GLU A 243 2.25 10.74 12.83
N MET A 244 1.94 9.98 13.88
CA MET A 244 1.80 8.51 13.85
C MET A 244 0.86 7.97 12.76
N LYS A 245 -0.20 8.72 12.41
CA LYS A 245 -1.14 8.36 11.34
C LYS A 245 -0.46 8.24 9.95
N HIS A 246 0.58 9.05 9.70
CA HIS A 246 1.35 8.96 8.46
C HIS A 246 2.28 7.75 8.50
N TYR A 247 2.89 7.46 9.66
CA TYR A 247 3.72 6.27 9.84
C TYR A 247 2.91 4.98 9.66
N ALA A 248 1.68 4.91 10.20
CA ALA A 248 0.77 3.80 10.00
C ALA A 248 0.48 3.57 8.50
N SER A 249 0.26 4.64 7.73
CA SER A 249 0.05 4.57 6.28
C SER A 249 1.26 4.00 5.53
N ASP A 250 2.45 4.54 5.80
CA ASP A 250 3.69 4.09 5.15
C ASP A 250 4.04 2.64 5.56
N CYS A 251 3.82 2.26 6.83
CA CYS A 251 3.94 0.87 7.29
C CYS A 251 2.96 -0.06 6.61
N PHE A 252 1.70 0.36 6.44
CA PHE A 252 0.69 -0.43 5.76
C PHE A 252 1.11 -0.73 4.32
N ILE A 253 1.57 0.30 3.61
CA ILE A 253 2.05 0.19 2.22
C ILE A 253 3.27 -0.74 2.14
N SER A 254 4.23 -0.59 3.06
CA SER A 254 5.42 -1.43 3.14
C SER A 254 5.07 -2.90 3.43
N ALA A 255 4.22 -3.15 4.42
CA ALA A 255 3.78 -4.49 4.80
C ALA A 255 2.91 -5.15 3.72
N LEU A 256 2.12 -4.37 2.98
CA LEU A 256 1.38 -4.87 1.82
C LEU A 256 2.35 -5.28 0.70
N ALA A 257 3.35 -4.45 0.38
CA ALA A 257 4.38 -4.83 -0.59
C ALA A 257 5.16 -6.06 -0.14
N TYR A 258 5.53 -6.15 1.14
CA TYR A 258 6.17 -7.34 1.71
C TYR A 258 5.33 -8.60 1.53
N SER A 259 4.04 -8.52 1.86
CA SER A 259 3.08 -9.62 1.67
C SER A 259 3.00 -10.05 0.20
N LEU A 260 2.94 -9.08 -0.72
CA LEU A 260 2.87 -9.36 -2.16
C LEU A 260 4.15 -10.03 -2.67
N ILE A 261 5.33 -9.55 -2.30
CA ILE A 261 6.58 -10.16 -2.79
C ILE A 261 6.82 -11.55 -2.20
N LEU A 262 6.39 -11.83 -0.97
CA LEU A 262 6.41 -13.19 -0.42
C LEU A 262 5.48 -14.14 -1.20
N ILE A 263 4.31 -13.66 -1.61
CA ILE A 263 3.41 -14.44 -2.48
C ILE A 263 4.08 -14.70 -3.84
N VAL A 264 4.78 -13.71 -4.40
CA VAL A 264 5.60 -13.90 -5.62
C VAL A 264 6.62 -15.01 -5.43
N LEU A 265 7.37 -15.00 -4.33
CA LEU A 265 8.32 -16.07 -4.04
C LEU A 265 7.62 -17.44 -3.98
N ALA A 266 6.45 -17.51 -3.34
CA ALA A 266 5.72 -18.76 -3.14
C ALA A 266 5.20 -19.40 -4.43
N TYR A 267 4.66 -18.63 -5.38
CA TYR A 267 4.19 -19.24 -6.64
C TYR A 267 5.30 -19.44 -7.67
N ARG A 268 6.42 -18.73 -7.56
CA ARG A 268 7.56 -18.89 -8.49
C ARG A 268 8.52 -20.00 -8.05
N TRP A 269 8.74 -20.13 -6.76
CA TRP A 269 9.62 -21.13 -6.15
C TRP A 269 8.87 -21.84 -5.02
N PRO A 270 7.87 -22.69 -5.35
CA PRO A 270 7.01 -23.35 -4.36
C PRO A 270 7.78 -24.21 -3.35
N ASP A 271 8.94 -24.75 -3.73
CA ASP A 271 9.78 -25.51 -2.80
C ASP A 271 10.54 -24.63 -1.79
N ALA A 272 10.75 -23.36 -2.13
CA ALA A 272 11.51 -22.40 -1.34
C ALA A 272 10.69 -21.72 -0.25
N VAL A 273 9.36 -21.66 -0.40
CA VAL A 273 8.46 -21.02 0.57
C VAL A 273 7.41 -22.02 1.02
N ASP A 274 7.45 -22.41 2.30
CA ASP A 274 6.40 -23.23 2.89
C ASP A 274 5.10 -22.43 2.98
N GLN A 275 4.00 -23.02 2.48
CA GLN A 275 2.71 -22.33 2.38
C GLN A 275 2.10 -22.03 3.76
N ALA A 276 2.30 -22.91 4.75
CA ALA A 276 1.80 -22.70 6.11
C ALA A 276 2.62 -21.64 6.85
N GLU A 277 3.94 -21.64 6.68
CA GLU A 277 4.82 -20.58 7.17
C GLU A 277 4.44 -19.21 6.58
N LEU A 278 4.18 -19.14 5.27
CA LEU A 278 3.73 -17.91 4.63
C LEU A 278 2.39 -17.43 5.20
N GLU A 279 1.40 -18.32 5.30
CA GLU A 279 0.10 -17.99 5.87
C GLU A 279 0.21 -17.45 7.30
N ASN A 280 0.99 -18.13 8.16
CA ASN A 280 1.26 -17.69 9.53
C ASN A 280 1.99 -16.34 9.58
N THR A 281 2.91 -16.09 8.65
CA THR A 281 3.62 -14.82 8.54
C THR A 281 2.67 -13.68 8.19
N LEU A 282 1.77 -13.88 7.23
CA LEU A 282 0.77 -12.88 6.84
C LEU A 282 -0.21 -12.60 7.97
N GLN A 283 -0.65 -13.64 8.68
CA GLN A 283 -1.49 -13.49 9.86
C GLN A 283 -0.78 -12.69 10.96
N SER A 284 0.45 -13.09 11.31
CA SER A 284 1.26 -12.41 12.34
C SER A 284 1.47 -10.94 12.00
N ASN A 285 1.75 -10.62 10.73
CA ASN A 285 1.88 -9.25 10.26
C ASN A 285 0.58 -8.45 10.37
N THR A 286 -0.57 -9.09 10.13
CA THR A 286 -1.89 -8.47 10.31
C THR A 286 -2.15 -8.12 11.77
N GLU A 287 -1.99 -9.09 12.67
CA GLU A 287 -2.18 -8.91 14.12
C GLU A 287 -1.25 -7.83 14.68
N ARG A 288 0.01 -7.87 14.26
CA ARG A 288 1.03 -6.91 14.68
C ARG A 288 0.72 -5.49 14.21
N PHE A 289 0.27 -5.33 12.98
CA PHE A 289 -0.18 -4.05 12.46
C PHE A 289 -1.37 -3.50 13.25
N GLN A 290 -2.34 -4.35 13.59
CA GLN A 290 -3.48 -3.99 14.42
C GLN A 290 -3.08 -3.57 15.83
N ILE A 291 -2.15 -4.29 16.46
CA ILE A 291 -1.62 -3.95 17.79
C ILE A 291 -0.96 -2.57 17.77
N LEU A 292 -0.07 -2.32 16.81
CA LEU A 292 0.68 -1.08 16.71
C LEU A 292 -0.21 0.12 16.39
N PHE A 293 -1.18 -0.03 15.49
CA PHE A 293 -1.92 1.09 14.92
C PHE A 293 -3.40 1.12 15.25
N ARG A 294 -3.82 0.42 16.32
CA ARG A 294 -5.23 0.34 16.77
C ARG A 294 -5.93 1.71 16.76
N GLN A 295 -5.27 2.73 17.31
CA GLN A 295 -5.81 4.09 17.39
C GLN A 295 -6.02 4.72 16.00
N GLN A 296 -5.05 4.55 15.10
CA GLN A 296 -5.12 5.06 13.72
C GLN A 296 -6.12 4.27 12.88
N LEU A 297 -6.45 3.04 13.29
CA LEU A 297 -7.50 2.23 12.69
C LEU A 297 -8.91 2.64 13.15
N GLY A 298 -9.06 3.46 14.19
CA GLY A 298 -10.36 3.84 14.73
C GLY A 298 -11.14 2.63 15.28
N ALA A 299 -10.43 1.74 15.99
CA ALA A 299 -10.92 0.57 16.70
C ALA A 299 -10.57 0.62 18.20
#